data_AF-A0A9D5T0B3-F1
#
_entry.id   AF-A0A9D5T0B3-F1
#
_cell.length_a   1.000
_cell.length_b   1.000
_cell.length_c   1.000
_cell.angle_alpha   90.00
_cell.angle_beta   90.00
_cell.angle_gamma   90.00
#
_symmetry.space_group_name_H-M   'P 1'
#
loop_
_entity.id
_entity.type
_entity.pdbx_description
1 polymer ?
#
loop_
_entity_poly.entity_id
_entity_poly.type
_entity_poly.pdbx_seq_one_letter_code
_entity_poly.pdbx_strand_id
1 'polypeptide(L)'
;MKKQIVVVLVCVIFLLSITSCAALENKVIASLGEYEKKEFFTSGGVQDYTDYAKYYFTSANVAENKYLNKIQETDFAIINTHLDDFEGWIETIKDSEPSSEVVVNYDFDREIIDTEDYFYIDSEEHTWSDGYTTLVRYNIYLFDTQTQVLYYFHNNI
;
A
#
# COMPACT_ATOMS: atom_id res chain seq x y z
N MET A 1 -14.98 47.23 12.32
CA MET A 1 -15.92 46.34 11.59
C MET A 1 -15.27 45.64 10.39
N LYS A 2 -14.74 46.35 9.37
CA LYS A 2 -14.10 45.72 8.19
C LYS A 2 -12.95 44.75 8.51
N LYS A 3 -12.08 45.08 9.47
CA LYS A 3 -10.94 44.22 9.88
C LYS A 3 -11.38 42.94 10.62
N GLN A 4 -12.50 42.96 11.34
CA GLN A 4 -13.02 41.78 12.05
C GLN A 4 -13.70 40.79 11.07
N ILE A 5 -14.31 41.29 9.99
CA ILE A 5 -14.89 40.44 8.93
C ILE A 5 -13.79 39.68 8.17
N VAL A 6 -12.63 40.31 7.91
CA VAL A 6 -11.51 39.65 7.22
C VAL A 6 -10.91 38.50 8.06
N VAL A 7 -10.78 38.68 9.37
CA VAL A 7 -10.27 37.61 10.26
C VAL A 7 -11.23 36.43 10.32
N VAL A 8 -12.54 36.68 10.40
CA VAL A 8 -13.55 35.60 10.38
C VAL A 8 -13.54 34.87 9.03
N LEU A 9 -13.38 35.57 7.92
CA LEU A 9 -13.32 34.98 6.58
C LEU A 9 -12.09 34.08 6.40
N VAL A 10 -10.93 34.51 6.90
CA VAL A 10 -9.68 33.72 6.86
C VAL A 10 -9.79 32.48 7.75
N CYS A 11 -10.41 32.57 8.93
CA CYS A 11 -10.65 31.41 9.78
C CYS A 11 -11.64 30.40 9.15
N VAL A 12 -12.67 30.87 8.45
CA VAL A 12 -13.63 30.00 7.74
C VAL A 12 -12.97 29.29 6.54
N ILE A 13 -12.06 29.97 5.82
CA ILE A 13 -11.29 29.34 4.74
C ILE A 13 -10.30 28.30 5.31
N PHE A 14 -9.68 28.57 6.46
CA PHE A 14 -8.77 27.63 7.14
C PHE A 14 -9.51 26.40 7.72
N LEU A 15 -10.78 26.57 8.13
CA LEU A 15 -11.65 25.49 8.58
C LEU A 15 -12.20 24.64 7.41
N LEU A 16 -12.36 25.24 6.23
CA LEU A 16 -12.74 24.51 5.00
C LEU A 16 -11.60 23.68 4.42
N SER A 17 -10.34 23.98 4.73
CA SER A 17 -9.18 23.17 4.32
C SER A 17 -8.95 21.91 5.15
N ILE A 18 -9.80 21.65 6.17
CA ILE A 18 -9.81 20.38 6.94
C ILE A 18 -10.92 19.45 6.44
N THR A 19 -11.37 19.59 5.19
CA THR A 19 -12.02 18.47 4.51
C THR A 19 -10.95 17.40 4.39
N SER A 20 -10.96 16.45 5.33
CA SER A 20 -10.20 15.22 5.25
C SER A 20 -10.27 14.76 3.80
N CYS A 21 -9.13 14.65 3.15
CA CYS A 21 -9.02 13.75 2.03
C CYS A 21 -9.41 12.40 2.64
N ALA A 22 -10.69 12.02 2.53
CA ALA A 22 -11.11 10.68 2.84
C ALA A 22 -10.37 9.87 1.78
N ALA A 23 -9.16 9.43 2.15
CA ALA A 23 -8.34 8.60 1.30
C ALA A 23 -9.27 7.50 0.80
N LEU A 24 -9.33 7.33 -0.52
CA LEU A 24 -10.20 6.33 -1.13
C LEU A 24 -10.01 5.03 -0.36
N GLU A 25 -11.06 4.60 0.32
CA GLU A 25 -10.97 3.46 1.21
C GLU A 25 -10.58 2.24 0.38
N ASN A 26 -9.44 1.64 0.72
CA ASN A 26 -8.94 0.49 -0.01
C ASN A 26 -9.89 -0.69 0.26
N LYS A 27 -10.62 -1.09 -0.78
CA LYS A 27 -11.70 -2.09 -0.67
C LYS A 27 -11.22 -3.45 -0.16
N VAL A 28 -9.96 -3.82 -0.44
CA VAL A 28 -9.37 -5.07 0.02
C VAL A 28 -9.15 -4.99 1.53
N ILE A 29 -8.50 -3.94 2.02
CA ILE A 29 -8.27 -3.73 3.46
C ILE A 29 -9.60 -3.61 4.21
N ALA A 30 -10.54 -2.80 3.71
CA ALA A 30 -11.86 -2.62 4.31
C ALA A 30 -12.67 -3.92 4.41
N SER A 31 -12.43 -4.88 3.50
CA SER A 31 -13.12 -6.16 3.52
C SER A 31 -12.65 -7.12 4.62
N LEU A 32 -11.55 -6.81 5.32
CA LEU A 32 -11.03 -7.61 6.44
C LEU A 32 -11.59 -7.21 7.80
N GLY A 33 -12.32 -6.10 7.88
CA GLY A 33 -12.83 -5.53 9.12
C GLY A 33 -11.97 -4.37 9.64
N GLU A 34 -12.17 -3.99 10.90
CA GLU A 34 -11.40 -2.92 11.54
C GLU A 34 -10.03 -3.45 12.01
N TYR A 35 -8.97 -2.72 11.67
CA TYR A 35 -7.63 -2.97 12.20
C TYR A 35 -7.38 -2.12 13.45
N GLU A 36 -6.60 -2.63 14.40
CA GLU A 36 -6.24 -1.92 15.63
C GLU A 36 -5.11 -0.91 15.39
N LYS A 37 -4.20 -1.25 14.48
CA LYS A 37 -3.00 -0.47 14.21
C LYS A 37 -2.66 -0.52 12.73
N LYS A 38 -2.15 0.60 12.23
CA LYS A 38 -1.56 0.73 10.90
C LYS A 38 -0.17 1.35 11.03
N GLU A 39 0.80 0.75 10.37
CA GLU A 39 2.09 1.34 10.06
C GLU A 39 2.15 1.58 8.55
N PHE A 40 2.58 2.77 8.13
CA PHE A 40 2.60 3.17 6.72
C PHE A 40 3.83 4.01 6.46
N PHE A 41 4.56 3.64 5.42
CA PHE A 41 5.82 4.22 5.04
C PHE A 41 5.80 4.46 3.54
N THR A 42 6.18 5.67 3.14
CA THR A 42 6.17 6.08 1.73
C THR A 42 7.53 6.60 1.35
N SER A 43 7.91 6.41 0.09
CA SER A 43 9.03 7.16 -0.49
C SER A 43 8.69 8.61 -0.79
N GLY A 44 7.41 8.96 -0.80
CA GLY A 44 6.95 10.26 -1.27
C GLY A 44 7.10 10.38 -2.79
N GLY A 45 6.47 11.41 -3.36
CA GLY A 45 6.42 11.60 -4.80
C GLY A 45 5.05 12.07 -5.26
N VAL A 46 5.00 12.70 -6.44
CA VAL A 46 3.74 13.13 -7.08
C VAL A 46 3.40 12.21 -8.25
N GLN A 47 4.43 11.70 -8.94
CA GLN A 47 4.30 10.83 -10.09
C GLN A 47 4.68 9.40 -9.70
N ASP A 48 5.94 9.17 -9.35
CA ASP A 48 6.43 7.84 -8.99
C ASP A 48 6.55 7.76 -7.47
N TYR A 49 5.99 6.71 -6.87
CA TYR A 49 6.10 6.47 -5.44
C TYR A 49 5.90 4.99 -5.09
N THR A 50 6.62 4.59 -4.06
CA THR A 50 6.63 3.27 -3.44
C THR A 50 6.12 3.39 -2.01
N ASP A 51 5.10 2.60 -1.66
CA ASP A 51 4.56 2.52 -0.30
C ASP A 51 4.65 1.09 0.26
N TYR A 52 4.93 1.01 1.56
CA TYR A 52 4.88 -0.20 2.36
C TYR A 52 4.03 0.05 3.60
N ALA A 53 3.12 -0.88 3.92
CA ALA A 53 2.28 -0.76 5.10
C ALA A 53 1.98 -2.10 5.75
N LYS A 54 1.74 -2.04 7.06
CA LYS A 54 1.32 -3.17 7.89
C LYS A 54 0.02 -2.82 8.59
N TYR A 55 -0.99 -3.65 8.45
CA TYR A 55 -2.29 -3.51 9.12
C TYR A 55 -2.48 -4.67 10.09
N TYR A 56 -2.64 -4.35 11.37
CA TYR A 56 -2.72 -5.34 12.45
C TYR A 56 -4.18 -5.50 12.87
N PHE A 57 -4.72 -6.70 12.73
CA PHE A 57 -6.10 -7.03 13.06
C PHE A 57 -6.17 -7.88 14.32
N THR A 58 -7.22 -7.70 15.13
CA THR A 58 -7.51 -8.62 16.24
C THR A 58 -8.06 -9.95 15.72
N SER A 59 -8.86 -9.88 14.65
CA SER A 59 -9.56 -11.00 14.04
C SER A 59 -10.12 -10.57 12.68
N ALA A 60 -9.52 -11.03 11.59
CA ALA A 60 -10.05 -10.83 10.25
C ALA A 60 -10.75 -12.10 9.73
N ASN A 61 -11.91 -11.94 9.08
CA ASN A 61 -12.55 -13.05 8.37
C ASN A 61 -12.01 -13.13 6.94
N VAL A 62 -10.86 -13.78 6.78
CA VAL A 62 -10.19 -13.91 5.48
C VAL A 62 -10.75 -15.06 4.63
N ALA A 63 -11.27 -16.12 5.26
CA ALA A 63 -11.72 -17.33 4.55
C ALA A 63 -12.92 -17.08 3.62
N GLU A 64 -13.76 -16.11 3.97
CA GLU A 64 -14.92 -15.68 3.16
C GLU A 64 -14.65 -14.37 2.40
N ASN A 65 -13.40 -13.92 2.35
CA ASN A 65 -13.03 -12.69 1.70
C ASN A 65 -13.19 -12.81 0.17
N LYS A 66 -13.80 -11.78 -0.45
CA LYS A 66 -14.10 -11.78 -1.89
C LYS A 66 -12.93 -11.35 -2.78
N TYR A 67 -11.84 -10.85 -2.20
CA TYR A 67 -10.67 -10.34 -2.91
C TYR A 67 -9.47 -11.27 -2.73
N LEU A 68 -9.21 -11.66 -1.49
CA LEU A 68 -8.05 -12.45 -1.11
C LEU A 68 -8.25 -13.93 -1.45
N ASN A 69 -7.24 -14.52 -2.08
CA ASN A 69 -7.20 -15.93 -2.42
C ASN A 69 -6.25 -16.66 -1.49
N LYS A 70 -6.61 -17.86 -1.06
CA LYS A 70 -5.70 -18.70 -0.27
C LYS A 70 -4.49 -19.08 -1.14
N ILE A 71 -3.28 -18.85 -0.64
CA ILE A 71 -2.03 -19.11 -1.35
C ILE A 71 -1.93 -20.59 -1.69
N GLN A 72 -1.62 -20.88 -2.96
CA GLN A 72 -1.21 -22.19 -3.43
C GLN A 72 0.29 -22.18 -3.74
N GLU A 73 0.93 -23.35 -3.75
CA GLU A 73 2.34 -23.51 -4.12
C GLU A 73 2.68 -22.89 -5.49
N THR A 74 1.72 -22.91 -6.43
CA THR A 74 1.88 -22.32 -7.76
C THR A 74 1.90 -20.80 -7.76
N ASP A 75 1.39 -20.16 -6.70
CA ASP A 75 1.25 -18.70 -6.62
C ASP A 75 2.54 -18.03 -6.16
N PHE A 76 3.43 -18.75 -5.47
CA PHE A 76 4.71 -18.18 -5.02
C PHE A 76 5.55 -17.62 -6.17
N ALA A 77 5.45 -18.19 -7.36
CA ALA A 77 6.17 -17.66 -8.52
C ALA A 77 5.72 -16.23 -8.87
N ILE A 78 4.42 -15.97 -8.90
CA ILE A 78 3.90 -14.63 -9.24
C ILE A 78 4.06 -13.65 -8.08
N ILE A 79 3.88 -14.10 -6.83
CA ILE A 79 4.11 -13.29 -5.63
C ILE A 79 5.58 -12.84 -5.59
N ASN A 80 6.52 -13.77 -5.72
CA ASN A 80 7.95 -13.46 -5.70
C ASN A 80 8.35 -12.53 -6.85
N THR A 81 7.78 -12.70 -8.05
CA THR A 81 8.06 -11.79 -9.18
C THR A 81 7.72 -10.33 -8.83
N HIS A 82 6.58 -10.10 -8.17
CA HIS A 82 6.18 -8.74 -7.78
C HIS A 82 6.99 -8.22 -6.58
N LEU A 83 7.33 -9.09 -5.62
CA LEU A 83 8.20 -8.72 -4.50
C LEU A 83 9.62 -8.40 -4.97
N ASP A 84 10.16 -9.14 -5.93
CA ASP A 84 11.47 -8.87 -6.53
C ASP A 84 11.50 -7.48 -7.18
N ASP A 85 10.45 -7.11 -7.92
CA ASP A 85 10.32 -5.76 -8.49
C ASP A 85 10.21 -4.69 -7.40
N PHE A 86 9.37 -4.92 -6.39
CA PHE A 86 9.20 -4.00 -5.28
C PHE A 86 10.51 -3.75 -4.52
N GLU A 87 11.24 -4.81 -4.18
CA GLU A 87 12.54 -4.73 -3.51
C GLU A 87 13.60 -4.07 -4.40
N GLY A 88 13.52 -4.25 -5.73
CA GLY A 88 14.33 -3.50 -6.69
C GLY A 88 14.11 -1.99 -6.62
N TRP A 89 12.86 -1.54 -6.44
CA TRP A 89 12.54 -0.13 -6.18
C TRP A 89 13.06 0.34 -4.83
N ILE A 90 12.95 -0.47 -3.77
CA ILE A 90 13.53 -0.14 -2.46
C ILE A 90 15.03 0.12 -2.56
N GLU A 91 15.79 -0.74 -3.26
CA GLU A 91 17.22 -0.53 -3.46
C GLU A 91 17.52 0.70 -4.33
N THR A 92 16.72 0.96 -5.37
CA THR A 92 16.86 2.18 -6.21
C THR A 92 16.63 3.46 -5.40
N ILE A 93 15.61 3.47 -4.53
CA ILE A 93 15.31 4.59 -3.63
C ILE A 93 16.42 4.72 -2.60
N LYS A 94 16.90 3.63 -2.01
CA LYS A 94 17.99 3.65 -1.03
C LYS A 94 19.28 4.27 -1.58
N ASP A 95 19.60 4.04 -2.84
CA ASP A 95 20.78 4.65 -3.49
C ASP A 95 20.66 6.18 -3.66
N SER A 96 19.43 6.70 -3.80
CA SER A 96 19.17 8.13 -4.03
C SER A 96 18.75 8.89 -2.77
N GLU A 97 17.93 8.27 -1.92
CA GLU A 97 17.31 8.78 -0.70
C GLU A 97 17.35 7.71 0.43
N PRO A 98 18.53 7.39 0.98
CA PRO A 98 18.68 6.33 2.00
C PRO A 98 17.91 6.59 3.31
N SER A 99 17.49 7.83 3.55
CA SER A 99 16.66 8.23 4.70
C SER A 99 15.16 8.20 4.42
N SER A 100 14.75 7.76 3.24
CA SER A 100 13.34 7.60 2.86
C SER A 100 12.61 6.69 3.87
N GLU A 101 11.38 7.04 4.24
CA GLU A 101 10.66 6.30 5.29
C GLU A 101 10.46 4.84 4.90
N VAL A 102 10.13 4.58 3.63
CA VAL A 102 9.94 3.21 3.14
C VAL A 102 11.24 2.41 3.23
N VAL A 103 12.38 3.00 2.88
CA VAL A 103 13.69 2.32 2.93
C VAL A 103 14.10 1.98 4.36
N VAL A 104 13.92 2.93 5.30
CA VAL A 104 14.35 2.75 6.70
C VAL A 104 13.46 1.74 7.44
N ASN A 105 12.21 1.59 7.04
CA ASN A 105 11.22 0.77 7.75
C ASN A 105 10.80 -0.49 6.98
N TYR A 106 11.32 -0.74 5.78
CA TYR A 106 11.06 -1.98 5.06
C TYR A 106 11.71 -3.16 5.79
N ASP A 107 10.87 -4.03 6.33
CA ASP A 107 11.26 -5.13 7.22
C ASP A 107 10.56 -6.45 6.88
N PHE A 108 9.94 -6.54 5.69
CA PHE A 108 9.19 -7.72 5.30
C PHE A 108 10.13 -8.92 5.10
N ASP A 109 9.83 -10.01 5.78
CA ASP A 109 10.52 -11.29 5.61
C ASP A 109 9.59 -12.24 4.84
N ARG A 110 10.03 -12.71 3.67
CA ARG A 110 9.21 -13.57 2.80
C ARG A 110 8.88 -14.92 3.44
N GLU A 111 9.69 -15.39 4.39
CA GLU A 111 9.47 -16.68 5.07
C GLU A 111 8.26 -16.67 6.01
N ILE A 112 7.69 -15.51 6.33
CA ILE A 112 6.50 -15.40 7.18
C ILE A 112 5.20 -15.78 6.46
N ILE A 113 5.23 -15.88 5.13
CA ILE A 113 4.06 -16.21 4.32
C ILE A 113 4.14 -17.65 3.82
N ASP A 114 3.06 -18.41 4.02
CA ASP A 114 2.93 -19.79 3.56
C ASP A 114 1.57 -20.10 2.90
N THR A 115 1.29 -21.39 2.66
CA THR A 115 0.03 -21.83 2.00
C THR A 115 -1.22 -21.75 2.90
N GLU A 116 -1.08 -21.48 4.19
CA GLU A 116 -2.20 -21.17 5.08
C GLU A 116 -2.69 -19.73 4.88
N ASP A 117 -1.84 -18.87 4.32
CA ASP A 117 -2.06 -17.45 4.13
C ASP A 117 -2.82 -17.10 2.85
N TYR A 118 -3.07 -15.80 2.71
CA TYR A 118 -3.89 -15.29 1.62
C TYR A 118 -3.21 -14.12 0.91
N PHE A 119 -3.46 -14.02 -0.38
CA PHE A 119 -2.92 -12.95 -1.20
C PHE A 119 -3.92 -12.37 -2.19
N TYR A 120 -3.64 -11.15 -2.61
CA TYR A 120 -4.26 -10.53 -3.78
C TYR A 120 -3.23 -9.62 -4.45
N ILE A 121 -3.24 -9.61 -5.78
CA ILE A 121 -2.41 -8.72 -6.60
C ILE A 121 -3.34 -7.97 -7.53
N ASP A 122 -3.25 -6.65 -7.50
CA ASP A 122 -3.93 -5.73 -8.42
C ASP A 122 -2.85 -4.98 -9.19
N SER A 123 -2.61 -5.38 -10.44
CA SER A 123 -1.54 -4.86 -11.29
C SER A 123 -2.08 -4.25 -12.58
N GLU A 124 -1.45 -3.18 -13.03
CA GLU A 124 -1.72 -2.48 -14.27
C GLU A 124 -0.46 -2.43 -15.13
N GLU A 125 -0.59 -2.87 -16.38
CA GLU A 125 0.44 -2.78 -17.39
C GLU A 125 0.07 -1.73 -18.43
N HIS A 126 1.08 -1.01 -18.93
CA HIS A 126 0.92 -0.10 -20.05
C HIS A 126 1.71 -0.61 -21.26
N THR A 127 1.10 -0.53 -22.45
CA THR A 127 1.77 -0.82 -23.72
C THR A 127 1.93 0.47 -24.52
N TRP A 128 3.16 0.88 -24.77
CA TRP A 128 3.47 2.06 -25.58
C TRP A 128 3.31 1.81 -27.08
N SER A 129 3.37 2.88 -27.86
CA SER A 129 3.20 2.81 -29.33
C SER A 129 4.29 2.04 -30.07
N ASP A 130 5.44 1.81 -29.42
CA ASP A 130 6.53 0.98 -29.93
C ASP A 130 6.37 -0.53 -29.61
N GLY A 131 5.31 -0.90 -28.89
CA GLY A 131 5.01 -2.26 -28.49
C GLY A 131 5.72 -2.73 -27.22
N TYR A 132 6.46 -1.85 -26.53
CA TYR A 132 6.98 -2.14 -25.20
C TYR A 132 5.83 -2.21 -24.18
N THR A 133 5.80 -3.21 -23.31
CA THR A 133 4.80 -3.38 -22.24
C THR A 133 5.52 -3.52 -20.91
N THR A 134 5.10 -2.77 -19.89
CA THR A 134 5.64 -2.89 -18.52
C THR A 134 4.58 -2.59 -17.47
N LEU A 135 4.83 -3.04 -16.24
CA LEU A 135 4.06 -2.66 -15.05
C LEU A 135 4.22 -1.16 -14.79
N VAL A 136 3.09 -0.45 -14.69
CA VAL A 136 3.05 0.99 -14.33
C VAL A 136 2.46 1.22 -12.96
N ARG A 137 1.70 0.26 -12.44
CA ARG A 137 1.14 0.36 -11.10
C ARG A 137 0.81 -1.03 -10.57
N TYR A 138 1.06 -1.29 -9.30
CA TYR A 138 0.50 -2.47 -8.66
C TYR A 138 0.31 -2.32 -7.16
N ASN A 139 -0.51 -3.21 -6.62
CA ASN A 139 -0.71 -3.44 -5.21
C ASN A 139 -0.55 -4.94 -4.92
N ILE A 140 0.22 -5.27 -3.90
CA ILE A 140 0.33 -6.62 -3.36
C ILE A 140 -0.26 -6.59 -1.95
N TYR A 141 -1.14 -7.53 -1.66
CA TYR A 141 -1.72 -7.75 -0.35
C TYR A 141 -1.34 -9.16 0.09
N LEU A 142 -0.61 -9.30 1.20
CA LEU A 142 -0.25 -10.59 1.80
C LEU A 142 -0.77 -10.60 3.23
N PHE A 143 -1.72 -11.49 3.52
CA PHE A 143 -2.35 -11.62 4.83
C PHE A 143 -1.82 -12.85 5.55
N ASP A 144 -0.99 -12.62 6.55
CA ASP A 144 -0.49 -13.62 7.50
C ASP A 144 -1.61 -13.95 8.50
N THR A 145 -2.09 -15.19 8.43
CA THR A 145 -3.20 -15.67 9.25
C THR A 145 -2.80 -15.97 10.68
N GLN A 146 -1.54 -16.31 10.93
CA GLN A 146 -1.01 -16.67 12.23
C GLN A 146 -0.79 -15.42 13.10
N THR A 147 -0.33 -14.31 12.51
CA THR A 147 -0.12 -13.04 13.22
C THR A 147 -1.24 -12.01 13.02
N GLN A 148 -2.19 -12.28 12.13
CA GLN A 148 -3.30 -11.38 11.77
C GLN A 148 -2.78 -10.03 11.22
N VAL A 149 -1.72 -10.08 10.42
CA VAL A 149 -1.11 -8.90 9.80
C VAL A 149 -1.29 -8.94 8.29
N LEU A 150 -1.81 -7.86 7.73
CA LEU A 150 -1.77 -7.61 6.29
C LEU A 150 -0.55 -6.76 5.95
N TYR A 151 0.33 -7.32 5.14
CA TYR A 151 1.42 -6.60 4.48
C TYR A 151 0.93 -6.07 3.14
N TYR A 152 1.11 -4.78 2.94
CA TYR A 152 0.70 -4.05 1.75
C TYR A 152 1.90 -3.41 1.08
N PHE A 153 2.02 -3.64 -0.22
CA PHE A 153 3.09 -3.13 -1.07
C PHE A 153 2.45 -2.41 -2.23
N HIS A 154 2.90 -1.20 -2.52
CA HIS A 154 2.40 -0.42 -3.64
C HIS A 154 3.54 0.21 -4.40
N ASN A 155 3.45 0.15 -5.73
CA ASN A 155 4.26 0.93 -6.62
C ASN A 155 3.39 1.64 -7.64
N ASN A 156 3.74 2.88 -7.90
CA ASN A 156 3.30 3.69 -9.03
C ASN A 156 4.55 4.16 -9.78
N ILE A 157 4.65 3.81 -11.06
CA ILE A 157 5.84 3.85 -11.92
C ILE A 157 5.53 4.62 -13.22
#